data_AF-A0A660M0J8-F1
#
_entry.id   AF-A0A660M0J8-F1
#
_cell.length_a   1.000
_cell.length_b   1.000
_cell.length_c   1.000
_cell.angle_alpha   90.00
_cell.angle_beta   90.00
_cell.angle_gamma   90.00
#
_symmetry.space_group_name_H-M   'P 1'
#
loop_
_entity.id
_entity.type
_entity.pdbx_description
1 polymer ?
#
loop_
_entity_poly.entity_id
_entity_poly.type
_entity_poly.pdbx_seq_one_letter_code
_entity_poly.pdbx_strand_id
1 'polypeptide(L)'
;MNNFDSVRVGCLATTNADSSPRATPLHFALTDTQLVWLSSETAVHSQNISRDPRVSFTMWKSPTIALRIDGTARVASGDEARALTHAFRKKLGDSPKLPGAFVYAVDRVK
;
A
#
# COMPACT_ATOMS: atom_id res chain seq x y z
N MET A 1 1.85 18.40 -7.21
CA MET A 1 1.74 17.17 -8.04
C MET A 1 2.72 16.14 -7.50
N ASN A 2 2.24 14.98 -7.07
CA ASN A 2 3.10 13.89 -6.60
C ASN A 2 3.86 13.31 -7.81
N ASN A 3 5.19 13.30 -7.77
CA ASN A 3 6.05 12.91 -8.89
C ASN A 3 5.98 11.39 -9.25
N PHE A 4 5.08 10.63 -8.61
CA PHE A 4 4.98 9.16 -8.68
C PHE A 4 3.62 8.67 -9.21
N ASP A 5 2.76 9.55 -9.73
CA ASP A 5 1.42 9.18 -10.20
C ASP A 5 1.43 8.13 -11.33
N SER A 6 2.47 8.12 -12.17
CA SER A 6 2.65 7.12 -13.24
C SER A 6 3.18 5.77 -12.75
N VAL A 7 3.71 5.69 -11.52
CA VAL A 7 4.29 4.46 -10.96
C VAL A 7 3.16 3.57 -10.45
N ARG A 8 2.96 2.41 -11.09
CA ARG A 8 1.83 1.52 -10.78
C ARG A 8 2.11 0.52 -9.66
N VAL A 9 3.36 0.08 -9.53
CA VAL A 9 3.78 -0.97 -8.58
C VAL A 9 4.93 -0.46 -7.72
N GLY A 10 4.90 -0.78 -6.44
CA GLY A 10 6.04 -0.62 -5.53
C GLY A 10 6.24 -1.89 -4.71
N CYS A 11 7.15 -1.87 -3.75
CA CYS A 11 7.46 -2.99 -2.88
C CYS A 11 7.11 -2.66 -1.44
N LEU A 12 6.24 -3.47 -0.84
CA LEU A 12 5.92 -3.48 0.58
C LEU A 12 6.86 -4.44 1.31
N ALA A 13 7.59 -3.92 2.29
CA ALA A 13 8.35 -4.68 3.26
C ALA A 13 7.51 -4.90 4.53
N THR A 14 7.41 -6.16 4.96
CA THR A 14 6.82 -6.59 6.24
C THR A 14 7.74 -7.59 6.92
N THR A 15 7.57 -7.79 8.23
CA THR A 15 8.30 -8.83 8.99
C THR A 15 7.44 -10.09 9.04
N ASN A 16 7.95 -11.25 8.64
CA ASN A 16 7.26 -12.54 8.78
C ASN A 16 7.21 -13.01 10.24
N ALA A 17 6.45 -14.07 10.53
CA ALA A 17 6.31 -14.60 11.89
C ALA A 17 7.64 -15.15 12.46
N ASP A 18 8.52 -15.64 11.59
CA ASP A 18 9.86 -16.12 11.91
C ASP A 18 10.91 -14.98 11.95
N SER A 19 10.46 -13.71 11.96
CA SER A 19 11.28 -12.50 11.87
C SER A 19 12.03 -12.29 10.54
N SER A 20 11.89 -13.17 9.55
CA SER A 20 12.48 -12.94 8.23
C SER A 20 11.80 -11.78 7.50
N PRO A 21 12.53 -11.01 6.66
CA PRO A 21 11.91 -9.95 5.86
C PRO A 21 11.07 -10.54 4.73
N ARG A 22 9.93 -9.90 4.44
CA ARG A 22 9.12 -10.16 3.24
C ARG A 22 8.98 -8.90 2.42
N ALA A 23 9.44 -8.98 1.17
CA ALA A 23 9.23 -7.99 0.13
C ALA A 23 8.07 -8.44 -0.78
N THR A 24 7.00 -7.65 -0.89
CA THR A 24 5.84 -7.96 -1.74
C THR A 24 5.61 -6.85 -2.75
N PRO A 25 5.62 -7.12 -4.06
CA PRO A 25 5.22 -6.14 -5.05
C PRO A 25 3.71 -5.89 -4.98
N LEU A 26 3.28 -4.64 -4.90
CA LEU A 26 1.88 -4.26 -4.81
C LEU A 26 1.57 -3.10 -5.74
N HIS A 27 0.38 -3.16 -6.34
CA HIS A 27 -0.26 -1.98 -6.89
C HIS A 27 -0.65 -1.04 -5.75
N PHE A 28 -0.49 0.27 -5.96
CA PHE A 28 -0.75 1.26 -4.93
C PHE A 28 -1.30 2.56 -5.53
N ALA A 29 -1.92 3.37 -4.68
CA ALA A 29 -2.15 4.79 -4.93
C ALA A 29 -1.51 5.63 -3.84
N LEU A 30 -1.07 6.83 -4.22
CA LEU A 30 -0.50 7.81 -3.32
C LEU A 30 -1.39 9.05 -3.36
N THR A 31 -2.13 9.30 -2.30
CA THR A 31 -2.89 10.53 -2.12
C THR A 31 -1.98 11.61 -1.52
N ASP A 32 -2.51 12.81 -1.32
CA ASP A 32 -1.77 13.89 -0.65
C ASP A 32 -1.35 13.52 0.77
N THR A 33 -2.14 12.69 1.46
CA THR A 33 -1.95 12.35 2.87
C THR A 33 -1.59 10.89 3.11
N GLN A 34 -1.82 9.97 2.17
CA GLN A 34 -1.77 8.54 2.44
C GLN A 34 -1.18 7.73 1.27
N LEU A 35 -0.47 6.66 1.62
CA LEU A 35 -0.20 5.53 0.74
C LEU A 35 -1.32 4.49 0.92
N VAL A 36 -1.86 3.97 -0.19
CA VAL A 36 -3.01 3.05 -0.19
C VAL A 36 -2.75 1.84 -1.08
N TRP A 37 -3.13 0.65 -0.61
CA TRP A 37 -3.22 -0.55 -1.44
C TRP A 37 -4.42 -1.41 -1.04
N LEU A 38 -4.81 -2.32 -1.94
CA LEU A 38 -5.87 -3.30 -1.70
C LEU A 38 -5.24 -4.69 -1.60
N SER A 39 -5.67 -5.48 -0.63
CA SER A 39 -5.20 -6.86 -0.48
C SER A 39 -6.24 -7.73 0.22
N SER A 40 -6.14 -9.05 0.02
CA SER A 40 -6.88 -10.02 0.82
C SER A 40 -6.34 -10.05 2.25
N GLU A 41 -7.20 -10.25 3.24
CA GLU A 41 -6.78 -10.51 4.62
C GLU A 41 -5.93 -11.78 4.74
N THR A 42 -6.14 -12.76 3.86
CA THR A 42 -5.39 -14.03 3.84
C THR A 42 -4.01 -13.93 3.19
N ALA A 43 -3.65 -12.79 2.59
CA ALA A 43 -2.30 -12.62 2.04
C ALA A 43 -1.26 -12.57 3.17
N VAL A 44 -0.08 -13.18 2.96
CA VAL A 44 0.95 -13.27 4.01
C VAL A 44 1.36 -11.90 4.54
N HIS A 45 1.49 -10.88 3.67
CA HIS A 45 1.81 -9.52 4.12
C HIS A 45 0.67 -8.89 4.93
N SER A 46 -0.58 -9.20 4.63
CA SER A 46 -1.76 -8.77 5.39
C SER A 46 -1.78 -9.39 6.80
N GLN A 47 -1.48 -10.69 6.88
CA GLN A 47 -1.31 -11.40 8.16
C GLN A 47 -0.12 -10.86 8.96
N ASN A 48 0.98 -10.51 8.28
CA ASN A 48 2.11 -9.85 8.92
C ASN A 48 1.70 -8.49 9.52
N ILE A 49 1.00 -7.66 8.75
CA ILE A 49 0.52 -6.34 9.21
C ILE A 49 -0.42 -6.48 10.42
N SER A 50 -1.29 -7.48 10.42
CA SER A 50 -2.18 -7.73 11.56
C SER A 50 -1.43 -8.05 12.85
N ARG A 51 -0.22 -8.60 12.76
CA ARG A 51 0.64 -8.93 13.92
C ARG A 51 1.59 -7.78 14.27
N ASP A 52 2.24 -7.20 13.26
CA ASP A 52 3.17 -6.09 13.36
C ASP A 52 2.87 -5.08 12.25
N PRO A 53 2.24 -3.95 12.56
CA PRO A 53 1.76 -3.01 11.56
C PRO A 53 2.88 -2.13 10.98
N ARG A 54 4.12 -2.24 11.46
CA ARG A 54 5.25 -1.47 10.94
C ARG A 54 5.62 -1.97 9.55
N VAL A 55 5.63 -1.05 8.58
CA VAL A 55 5.93 -1.35 7.19
C VAL A 55 6.88 -0.32 6.59
N SER A 56 7.56 -0.72 5.53
CA SER A 56 8.26 0.19 4.62
C SER A 56 7.75 -0.06 3.21
N PHE A 57 7.43 0.99 2.47
CA PHE A 57 7.01 0.89 1.08
C PHE A 57 7.94 1.70 0.19
N THR A 58 8.54 1.03 -0.78
CA THR A 58 9.44 1.66 -1.74
C THR A 58 8.79 1.70 -3.11
N MET A 59 8.91 2.83 -3.80
CA MET A 59 8.48 3.01 -5.19
C MET A 59 9.57 3.75 -5.96
N TRP A 60 9.75 3.41 -7.24
CA TRP A 60 10.81 3.95 -8.08
C TRP A 60 10.22 4.45 -9.39
N LYS A 61 10.54 5.70 -9.74
CA LYS A 61 10.14 6.34 -11.00
C LYS A 61 11.16 6.05 -12.10
N SER A 62 12.44 5.94 -11.72
CA SER A 62 13.57 5.63 -12.59
C SER A 62 14.64 4.87 -11.78
N PRO A 63 15.71 4.36 -12.41
CA PRO A 63 16.83 3.75 -11.69
C PRO A 63 17.50 4.66 -10.65
N THR A 64 17.33 5.99 -10.77
CA THR A 64 17.98 6.99 -9.90
C THR A 64 17.00 7.76 -9.01
N ILE A 65 15.69 7.57 -9.17
CA ILE A 65 14.65 8.30 -8.42
C ILE A 65 13.72 7.30 -7.75
N ALA A 66 13.83 7.20 -6.43
CA ALA A 66 12.97 6.38 -5.59
C ALA A 66 12.46 7.15 -4.38
N LEU A 67 11.30 6.76 -3.88
CA LEU A 67 10.70 7.22 -2.64
C LEU A 67 10.47 6.01 -1.74
N ARG A 68 10.83 6.15 -0.47
CA ARG A 68 10.51 5.19 0.59
C ARG A 68 9.61 5.86 1.61
N ILE A 69 8.55 5.18 2.01
CA ILE A 69 7.62 5.61 3.06
C ILE A 69 7.67 4.55 4.16
N ASP A 70 8.06 4.97 5.35
CA ASP A 70 7.99 4.15 6.56
C ASP A 70 6.78 4.57 7.38
N GLY A 71 6.10 3.62 7.99
CA GLY A 71 4.98 3.94 8.86
C GLY A 71 4.24 2.73 9.37
N THR A 72 3.04 2.99 9.89
CA THR A 72 2.15 1.98 10.46
C THR A 72 0.98 1.77 9.50
N ALA A 73 0.84 0.56 8.99
CA ALA A 73 -0.27 0.16 8.14
C ALA A 73 -1.52 -0.13 8.99
N ARG A 74 -2.68 0.29 8.48
CA ARG A 74 -3.98 -0.03 9.07
C ARG A 74 -5.01 -0.34 7.99
N VAL A 75 -6.03 -1.10 8.37
CA VAL A 75 -7.23 -1.27 7.55
C VAL A 75 -8.09 -0.01 7.69
N ALA A 76 -8.39 0.65 6.57
CA ALA A 76 -9.37 1.73 6.52
C ALA A 76 -10.79 1.19 6.65
N SER A 77 -11.71 1.97 7.21
CA SER A 77 -13.11 1.58 7.41
C SER A 77 -14.09 2.69 7.02
N GLY A 78 -15.39 2.37 6.93
CA GLY A 78 -16.45 3.35 6.69
C GLY A 78 -16.27 4.20 5.42
N ASP A 79 -16.49 5.51 5.56
CA ASP A 79 -16.33 6.49 4.47
C ASP A 79 -14.89 6.61 3.98
N GLU A 80 -13.91 6.48 4.87
CA GLU A 80 -12.50 6.51 4.49
C GLU A 80 -12.18 5.37 3.53
N ALA A 81 -12.59 4.14 3.84
CA ALA A 81 -12.37 3.00 2.96
C ALA A 81 -12.98 3.20 1.56
N ARG A 82 -14.17 3.81 1.48
CA ARG A 82 -14.81 4.16 0.20
C ARG A 82 -13.98 5.17 -0.59
N ALA A 83 -13.55 6.25 0.07
CA ALA A 83 -12.76 7.31 -0.56
C ALA A 83 -11.40 6.79 -1.07
N LEU A 84 -10.69 6.00 -0.26
CA LEU A 84 -9.39 5.44 -0.63
C LEU A 84 -9.50 4.36 -1.72
N THR A 85 -10.57 3.55 -1.70
CA THR A 85 -10.88 2.64 -2.80
C THR A 85 -11.10 3.40 -4.11
N HIS A 86 -11.84 4.52 -4.05
CA HIS A 86 -12.07 5.35 -5.22
C HIS A 86 -10.76 5.95 -5.75
N ALA A 87 -9.91 6.50 -4.88
CA ALA A 87 -8.60 7.03 -5.26
C ALA A 87 -7.70 5.95 -5.91
N PHE A 88 -7.68 4.75 -5.33
CA PHE A 88 -6.96 3.60 -5.88
C PHE A 88 -7.43 3.23 -7.29
N ARG A 89 -8.76 3.08 -7.47
CA ARG A 89 -9.36 2.75 -8.77
C ARG A 89 -9.16 3.86 -9.80
N LYS A 90 -9.26 5.13 -9.40
CA LYS A 90 -9.00 6.28 -10.28
C LYS A 90 -7.59 6.25 -10.87
N LYS A 91 -6.59 5.87 -10.08
CA LYS A 91 -5.20 5.75 -10.55
C LYS A 91 -5.01 4.58 -11.51
N LEU A 92 -5.60 3.43 -11.20
CA LEU A 92 -5.25 2.17 -11.86
C LEU A 92 -6.18 1.77 -13.02
N GLY A 93 -7.38 2.37 -13.11
CA GLY A 93 -8.38 2.02 -14.12
C GLY A 93 -8.96 0.62 -13.88
N ASP A 94 -9.01 -0.19 -14.93
CA ASP A 94 -9.55 -1.57 -14.92
C ASP A 94 -8.62 -2.61 -14.25
N SER A 95 -7.77 -2.20 -13.32
CA SER A 95 -6.97 -3.14 -12.52
C SER A 95 -7.85 -4.19 -11.84
N PRO A 96 -7.30 -5.40 -11.58
CA PRO A 96 -8.09 -6.53 -11.14
C PRO A 96 -8.97 -6.15 -9.95
N LYS A 97 -10.27 -6.36 -10.12
CA LYS A 97 -11.21 -6.31 -9.01
C LYS A 97 -10.79 -7.40 -8.05
N LEU A 98 -10.50 -7.04 -6.80
CA LEU A 98 -10.27 -7.98 -5.71
C LEU A 98 -11.53 -7.96 -4.83
N PRO A 99 -12.53 -8.82 -5.10
CA PRO A 99 -13.73 -8.89 -4.27
C PRO A 99 -13.34 -9.25 -2.85
N GLY A 100 -13.92 -8.55 -1.86
CA GLY A 100 -13.60 -8.78 -0.45
C GLY A 100 -12.19 -8.33 -0.01
N ALA A 101 -11.47 -7.57 -0.85
CA ALA A 101 -10.21 -6.99 -0.42
C ALA A 101 -10.40 -5.89 0.64
N PHE A 102 -9.47 -5.88 1.58
CA PHE A 102 -9.30 -4.83 2.56
C PHE A 102 -8.51 -3.69 1.93
N VAL A 103 -8.83 -2.47 2.36
CA VAL A 103 -8.10 -1.26 1.96
C VAL A 103 -7.12 -0.93 3.07
N TYR A 104 -5.84 -1.01 2.77
CA TYR A 104 -4.79 -0.66 3.70
C TYR A 104 -4.29 0.75 3.42
N ALA A 105 -3.98 1.47 4.50
CA ALA A 105 -3.46 2.83 4.45
C ALA A 105 -2.25 3.00 5.37
N VAL A 106 -1.29 3.83 4.94
CA VAL A 106 -0.21 4.37 5.76
C VAL A 106 -0.27 5.89 5.64
N ASP A 107 -0.38 6.58 6.78
CA ASP A 107 -0.38 8.04 6.80
C ASP A 107 1.02 8.57 6.47
N ARG A 108 1.09 9.56 5.59
CA ARG A 108 2.33 10.24 5.22
C ARG A 108 2.59 11.31 6.27
N VAL A 109 3.69 11.18 7.00
CA VAL A 109 4.22 12.28 7.80
C VAL A 109 4.64 13.38 6.82
N LYS A 110 4.10 14.59 7.02
CA LYS A 110 4.42 15.76 6.20
C LYS A 110 5.88 16.18 6.37
#